data_AF-A0A8J7AJP8-F1
#
_entry.id   AF-A0A8J7AJP8-F1
#
_cell.length_a   1.000
_cell.length_b   1.000
_cell.length_c   1.000
_cell.angle_alpha   90.00
_cell.angle_beta   90.00
_cell.angle_gamma   90.00
#
_symmetry.space_group_name_H-M   'P 1'
#
loop_
_entity.id
_entity.type
_entity.pdbx_description
1 polymer ?
#
loop_
_entity_poly.entity_id
_entity_poly.type
_entity_poly.pdbx_seq_one_letter_code
_entity_poly.pdbx_strand_id
1 'polypeptide(L)'
;MSHILPSQILYLEHGDARLYAEAIQVTEARHLCWARPMLLVKGLSDAPGMRQQAITTAVVSLEGSPLELYDLCDAPDLIWPAELFQIAIDVDCFSLLVHLKLHPASEQRLNLRPFNLFVSSFWRTHAESFQSISAAPSSKL
;
A
#
# COMPACT_ATOMS: atom_id res chain seq x y z
N MET A 1 4.07 14.41 -13.28
CA MET A 1 3.43 13.58 -12.24
C MET A 1 2.66 12.50 -12.95
N SER A 2 2.84 11.24 -12.58
CA SER A 2 2.08 10.12 -13.17
C SER A 2 0.62 10.23 -12.73
N HIS A 3 -0.31 10.22 -13.67
CA HIS A 3 -1.74 10.27 -13.39
C HIS A 3 -2.19 8.89 -12.89
N ILE A 4 -2.67 8.82 -11.65
CA ILE A 4 -3.27 7.60 -11.10
C ILE A 4 -4.61 7.37 -11.82
N LEU A 5 -4.87 6.14 -12.22
CA LEU A 5 -6.11 5.72 -12.86
C LEU A 5 -6.78 4.63 -12.01
N PRO A 6 -8.12 4.50 -12.06
CA PRO A 6 -8.81 3.38 -11.45
C PRO A 6 -8.24 2.04 -11.89
N SER A 7 -8.29 1.06 -10.99
CA SER A 7 -7.76 -0.30 -11.15
C SER A 7 -6.23 -0.41 -11.34
N GLN A 8 -5.48 0.68 -11.20
CA GLN A 8 -4.03 0.58 -11.08
C GLN A 8 -3.64 0.07 -9.70
N ILE A 9 -2.58 -0.75 -9.65
CA ILE A 9 -1.96 -1.11 -8.39
C ILE A 9 -1.01 0.01 -7.97
N LEU A 10 -1.15 0.42 -6.73
CA LEU A 10 -0.39 1.44 -6.07
C LEU A 10 0.38 0.84 -4.90
N TYR A 11 1.36 1.57 -4.40
CA TYR A 11 1.99 1.26 -3.13
C TYR A 11 2.34 2.50 -2.31
N LEU A 12 2.41 2.28 -0.99
CA LEU A 12 2.97 3.19 0.01
C LEU A 12 4.15 2.49 0.68
N GLU A 13 5.24 3.22 0.92
CA GLU A 13 6.40 2.71 1.66
C GLU A 13 6.58 3.47 2.96
N HIS A 14 6.86 2.74 4.04
CA HIS A 14 7.18 3.34 5.32
C HIS A 14 7.97 2.37 6.19
N GLY A 15 9.17 2.77 6.58
CA GLY A 15 10.11 1.89 7.27
C GLY A 15 10.45 0.65 6.44
N ASP A 16 10.35 -0.52 7.06
CA ASP A 16 10.60 -1.83 6.45
C ASP A 16 9.37 -2.40 5.72
N ALA A 17 8.33 -1.58 5.51
CA ALA A 17 7.05 -2.05 5.02
C ALA A 17 6.65 -1.41 3.69
N ARG A 18 5.94 -2.19 2.87
CA ARG A 18 5.27 -1.74 1.66
C ARG A 18 3.81 -2.20 1.70
N LEU A 19 2.90 -1.24 1.63
CA LEU A 19 1.46 -1.47 1.51
C LEU A 19 1.05 -1.34 0.05
N TYR A 20 0.60 -2.43 -0.55
CA TYR A 20 -0.02 -2.45 -1.87
C TYR A 20 -1.52 -2.18 -1.76
N ALA A 21 -2.05 -1.41 -2.72
CA ALA A 21 -3.46 -1.08 -2.81
C ALA A 21 -3.92 -0.96 -4.26
N GLU A 22 -5.20 -1.22 -4.52
CA GLU A 22 -5.84 -0.89 -5.79
C GLU A 22 -6.42 0.53 -5.72
N ALA A 23 -6.22 1.35 -6.76
CA ALA A 23 -6.94 2.60 -6.92
C ALA A 23 -8.41 2.32 -7.26
N ILE A 24 -9.35 2.54 -6.33
CA ILE A 24 -10.79 2.45 -6.62
C ILE A 24 -11.23 3.67 -7.42
N GLN A 25 -10.88 4.86 -6.92
CA GLN A 25 -11.29 6.12 -7.51
C GLN A 25 -10.29 7.23 -7.16
N VAL A 26 -10.08 8.16 -8.09
CA VAL A 26 -9.35 9.39 -7.83
C VAL A 26 -10.32 10.56 -7.90
N THR A 27 -10.28 11.41 -6.87
CA THR A 27 -11.02 12.68 -6.83
C THR A 27 -10.06 13.81 -7.16
N GLU A 28 -9.93 14.11 -8.45
CA GLU A 28 -9.00 15.14 -8.96
C GLU A 28 -9.18 16.49 -8.26
N ALA A 29 -10.43 16.93 -8.05
CA ALA A 29 -10.75 18.21 -7.43
C ALA A 29 -10.24 18.35 -5.97
N ARG A 30 -9.90 17.24 -5.31
CA ARG A 30 -9.40 17.22 -3.93
C ARG A 30 -8.01 16.58 -3.82
N HIS A 31 -7.43 16.15 -4.94
CA HIS A 31 -6.19 15.40 -4.96
C HIS A 31 -6.20 14.17 -4.03
N LEU A 32 -7.34 13.48 -3.95
CA LEU A 32 -7.53 12.30 -3.08
C LEU A 32 -7.62 11.03 -3.92
N CYS A 33 -6.96 9.97 -3.46
CA CYS A 33 -7.13 8.62 -3.95
C CYS A 33 -7.93 7.81 -2.91
N TRP A 34 -9.05 7.23 -3.34
CA TRP A 34 -9.69 6.13 -2.66
C TRP A 34 -8.98 4.84 -3.09
N ALA A 35 -8.20 4.28 -2.17
CA ALA A 35 -7.37 3.10 -2.41
C ALA A 35 -7.84 1.94 -1.52
N ARG A 36 -7.97 0.75 -2.09
CA ARG A 36 -8.26 -0.50 -1.38
C ARG A 36 -6.98 -1.21 -0.99
N PRO A 37 -6.63 -1.34 0.30
CA PRO A 37 -5.52 -2.16 0.72
C PRO A 37 -5.68 -3.61 0.24
N MET A 38 -4.60 -4.21 -0.27
CA MET A 38 -4.61 -5.59 -0.76
C MET A 38 -3.60 -6.46 -0.03
N LEU A 39 -2.39 -5.95 0.17
CA LEU A 39 -1.26 -6.69 0.72
C LEU A 39 -0.34 -5.76 1.50
N LEU A 40 0.03 -6.14 2.71
CA LEU A 40 1.15 -5.52 3.42
C LEU A 40 2.32 -6.48 3.45
N VAL A 41 3.48 -6.00 2.99
CA VAL A 41 4.77 -6.68 3.05
C VAL A 41 5.61 -6.01 4.12
N LYS A 42 6.21 -6.78 5.04
CA LYS A 42 7.16 -6.30 6.06
C LYS A 42 8.49 -7.03 5.99
N GLY A 43 9.51 -6.52 6.68
CA GLY A 43 10.87 -7.09 6.66
C GLY A 43 11.69 -6.66 5.43
N LEU A 44 11.27 -5.60 4.73
CA LEU A 44 12.01 -5.06 3.59
C LEU A 44 13.21 -4.24 4.09
N SER A 45 14.33 -4.33 3.36
CA SER A 45 15.49 -3.48 3.61
C SER A 45 15.19 -2.03 3.24
N ASP A 46 15.71 -1.09 4.03
CA ASP A 46 15.59 0.35 3.74
C ASP A 46 16.53 0.82 2.59
N ALA A 47 17.43 -0.05 2.13
CA ALA A 47 18.37 0.28 1.07
C ALA A 47 17.65 0.53 -0.29
N PRO A 48 18.00 1.60 -1.03
CA PRO A 48 17.43 1.89 -2.34
C PRO A 48 17.57 0.71 -3.31
N GLY A 49 16.50 0.38 -4.05
CA GLY A 49 16.48 -0.72 -5.03
C GLY A 49 16.39 -2.13 -4.45
N MET A 50 16.79 -2.35 -3.18
CA MET A 50 16.77 -3.68 -2.55
C MET A 50 15.35 -4.19 -2.26
N ARG A 51 14.40 -3.28 -2.04
CA ARG A 51 13.00 -3.62 -1.76
C ARG A 51 12.38 -4.43 -2.90
N GLN A 52 12.51 -3.95 -4.14
CA GLN A 52 11.95 -4.64 -5.31
C GLN A 52 12.63 -5.99 -5.51
N GLN A 53 13.95 -6.07 -5.37
CA GLN A 53 14.69 -7.32 -5.49
C GLN A 53 14.25 -8.36 -4.45
N ALA A 54 14.05 -7.95 -3.19
CA ALA A 54 13.56 -8.82 -2.13
C ALA A 54 12.16 -9.36 -2.45
N ILE A 55 11.26 -8.50 -2.96
CA ILE A 55 9.92 -8.88 -3.39
C ILE A 55 9.97 -9.86 -4.56
N THR A 56 10.72 -9.58 -5.62
CA THR A 56 10.89 -10.48 -6.77
C THR A 56 11.49 -11.82 -6.35
N THR A 57 12.41 -11.84 -5.39
CA THR A 57 12.97 -13.08 -4.84
C THR A 57 11.91 -13.88 -4.08
N ALA A 58 11.10 -13.20 -3.26
CA ALA A 58 10.02 -13.80 -2.50
C ALA A 58 8.88 -14.35 -3.38
N VAL A 59 8.65 -13.76 -4.56
CA VAL A 59 7.73 -14.29 -5.58
C VAL A 59 8.15 -15.69 -6.05
N VAL A 60 9.46 -15.98 -6.09
CA VAL A 60 9.96 -17.30 -6.49
C VAL A 60 9.91 -18.30 -5.32
N SER A 61 10.26 -17.85 -4.11
CA SER A 61 10.24 -18.70 -2.91
C SER A 61 9.95 -17.87 -1.66
N LEU A 62 8.71 -17.97 -1.17
CA LEU A 62 8.28 -17.24 0.02
C LEU A 62 8.76 -17.90 1.32
N GLU A 63 8.83 -19.23 1.39
CA GLU A 63 9.18 -19.97 2.62
C GLU A 63 10.62 -19.72 3.09
N GLY A 64 11.53 -19.41 2.17
CA GLY A 64 12.92 -19.03 2.48
C GLY A 64 13.12 -17.52 2.65
N SER A 65 12.05 -16.73 2.50
CA SER A 65 12.11 -15.27 2.55
C SER A 65 11.96 -14.76 3.98
N PRO A 66 12.69 -13.70 4.37
CA PRO A 66 12.46 -13.04 5.66
C PRO A 66 11.19 -12.17 5.67
N LEU A 67 10.48 -12.08 4.53
CA LEU A 67 9.33 -11.19 4.39
C LEU A 67 8.09 -11.77 5.06
N GLU A 68 7.44 -10.93 5.86
CA GLU A 68 6.11 -11.23 6.39
C GLU A 68 5.05 -10.63 5.45
N LEU A 69 4.08 -11.44 5.07
CA LEU A 69 2.97 -11.03 4.21
C LEU A 69 1.65 -11.06 4.98
N TYR A 70 0.87 -10.00 4.83
CA TYR A 70 -0.45 -9.86 5.44
C TYR A 70 -1.49 -9.61 4.35
N ASP A 71 -2.45 -10.52 4.26
CA ASP A 71 -3.62 -10.41 3.39
C ASP A 71 -4.59 -9.38 3.96
N LEU A 72 -4.92 -8.35 3.19
CA LEU A 72 -5.72 -7.22 3.65
C LEU A 72 -7.11 -7.18 3.00
N CYS A 73 -7.62 -8.32 2.54
CA CYS A 73 -8.93 -8.39 1.86
C CYS A 73 -10.09 -7.80 2.69
N ASP A 74 -10.00 -7.85 4.02
CA ASP A 74 -11.02 -7.33 4.94
C ASP A 74 -10.61 -6.00 5.62
N ALA A 75 -9.50 -5.39 5.20
CA ALA A 75 -9.07 -4.11 5.73
C ALA A 75 -9.95 -2.96 5.20
N PRO A 76 -10.16 -1.90 5.99
CA PRO A 76 -10.89 -0.73 5.51
C PRO A 76 -10.11 0.00 4.41
N ASP A 77 -10.84 0.53 3.43
CA ASP A 77 -10.27 1.34 2.37
C ASP A 77 -9.65 2.65 2.92
N LEU A 78 -8.66 3.19 2.21
CA LEU A 78 -7.99 4.45 2.52
C LEU A 78 -8.47 5.57 1.59
N ILE A 79 -8.68 6.78 2.11
CA ILE A 79 -9.00 7.98 1.31
C ILE A 79 -7.95 9.04 1.58
N TRP A 80 -6.83 8.97 0.87
CA TRP A 80 -5.58 9.68 1.21
C TRP A 80 -5.09 10.56 0.04
N PRO A 81 -4.22 11.56 0.28
CA PRO A 81 -3.64 12.36 -0.79
C PRO A 81 -3.00 11.48 -1.87
N ALA A 82 -3.34 11.74 -3.13
CA ALA A 82 -2.89 10.94 -4.27
C ALA A 82 -1.36 10.96 -4.43
N GLU A 83 -0.72 12.05 -4.02
CA GLU A 83 0.72 12.27 -4.11
C GLU A 83 1.54 11.35 -3.20
N LEU A 84 0.92 10.75 -2.19
CA LEU A 84 1.57 9.79 -1.32
C LEU A 84 1.81 8.45 -2.03
N PHE A 85 0.96 8.11 -3.00
CA PHE A 85 0.99 6.82 -3.66
C PHE A 85 1.99 6.79 -4.82
N GLN A 86 2.67 5.66 -4.94
CA GLN A 86 3.48 5.33 -6.10
C GLN A 86 2.77 4.26 -6.93
N ILE A 87 2.90 4.31 -8.25
CA ILE A 87 2.36 3.27 -9.13
C ILE A 87 3.25 2.02 -9.04
N ALA A 88 2.65 0.88 -8.74
CA ALA A 88 3.34 -0.40 -8.66
C ALA A 88 3.54 -1.02 -10.06
N ILE A 89 4.45 -1.99 -10.12
CA ILE A 89 4.45 -2.98 -11.20
C ILE A 89 3.53 -4.12 -10.75
N ASP A 90 2.46 -4.36 -11.51
CA ASP A 90 1.35 -5.22 -11.09
C ASP A 90 1.76 -6.70 -10.87
N VAL A 91 2.73 -7.21 -11.64
CA VAL A 91 3.07 -8.65 -11.67
C VAL A 91 3.56 -9.22 -10.34
N ASP A 92 4.35 -8.45 -9.58
CA ASP A 92 4.93 -8.95 -8.32
C ASP A 92 3.89 -8.94 -7.20
N CYS A 93 3.01 -7.93 -7.16
CA CYS A 93 1.92 -7.86 -6.18
C CYS A 93 0.95 -9.04 -6.33
N PHE A 94 0.48 -9.28 -7.57
CA PHE A 94 -0.45 -10.38 -7.84
C PHE A 94 0.16 -11.74 -7.53
N SER A 95 1.45 -11.94 -7.85
CA SER A 95 2.13 -13.21 -7.57
C SER A 95 2.17 -13.50 -6.06
N LEU A 96 2.56 -12.50 -5.24
CA LEU A 96 2.54 -12.64 -3.78
C LEU A 96 1.13 -12.91 -3.22
N LEU A 97 0.11 -12.23 -3.76
CA LEU A 97 -1.28 -12.47 -3.38
C LEU A 97 -1.74 -13.88 -3.72
N VAL A 98 -1.43 -14.39 -4.91
CA VAL A 98 -1.73 -15.77 -5.30
C VAL A 98 -1.06 -16.76 -4.35
N HIS A 99 0.22 -16.55 -4.02
CA HIS A 99 0.93 -17.38 -3.04
C HIS A 99 0.21 -17.43 -1.69
N LEU A 100 -0.21 -16.28 -1.16
CA LEU A 100 -0.99 -16.20 0.09
C LEU A 100 -2.35 -16.91 0.00
N LYS A 101 -3.02 -16.84 -1.17
CA LYS A 101 -4.32 -17.48 -1.36
C LYS A 101 -4.20 -19.00 -1.43
N LEU A 102 -3.15 -19.50 -2.09
CA LEU A 102 -2.85 -20.93 -2.24
C LEU A 102 -2.30 -21.58 -0.95
N HIS A 103 -1.60 -20.82 -0.11
CA HIS A 103 -1.05 -21.27 1.16
C HIS A 103 -1.69 -20.49 2.32
N PRO A 104 -2.96 -20.77 2.66
CA PRO A 104 -3.64 -20.09 3.76
C PRO A 104 -2.96 -20.42 5.09
N ALA A 105 -1.96 -19.65 5.50
CA ALA A 105 -1.57 -19.57 6.89
C ALA A 105 -2.76 -18.92 7.63
N SER A 106 -3.47 -19.72 8.42
CA SER A 106 -4.77 -19.36 9.02
C SER A 106 -4.74 -18.14 9.94
N GLU A 107 -3.56 -17.65 10.35
CA GLU A 107 -3.41 -16.57 11.33
C GLU A 107 -3.10 -15.19 10.72
N GLN A 108 -2.45 -15.13 9.54
CA GLN A 108 -2.02 -13.85 8.95
C GLN A 108 -3.17 -13.08 8.28
N ARG A 109 -4.26 -13.76 7.88
CA ARG A 109 -5.41 -13.14 7.20
C ARG A 109 -6.31 -12.31 8.11
N LEU A 110 -6.36 -12.63 9.41
CA LEU A 110 -7.27 -11.95 10.36
C LEU A 110 -6.55 -10.89 11.21
N ASN A 111 -5.21 -10.81 11.11
CA ASN A 111 -4.44 -9.90 11.94
C ASN A 111 -4.30 -8.53 11.28
N LEU A 112 -5.24 -7.63 11.55
CA LEU A 112 -5.18 -6.24 11.10
C LEU A 112 -4.24 -5.36 11.93
N ARG A 113 -3.61 -5.87 13.01
CA ARG A 113 -2.71 -5.06 13.84
C ARG A 113 -1.54 -4.46 13.04
N PRO A 114 -0.83 -5.20 12.18
CA PRO A 114 0.27 -4.65 11.38
C PRO A 114 -0.19 -3.55 10.44
N PHE A 115 -1.37 -3.71 9.83
CA PHE A 115 -1.99 -2.67 9.00
C PHE A 115 -2.32 -1.41 9.81
N ASN A 116 -2.98 -1.54 10.96
CA ASN A 116 -3.30 -0.39 11.80
C ASN A 116 -2.05 0.34 12.30
N LEU A 117 -1.00 -0.40 12.66
CA LEU A 117 0.29 0.18 13.02
C LEU A 117 0.89 0.95 11.85
N PHE A 118 0.95 0.34 10.66
CA PHE A 118 1.42 1.00 9.44
C PHE A 118 0.65 2.30 9.16
N VAL A 119 -0.68 2.24 9.17
CA VAL A 119 -1.56 3.40 8.93
C VAL A 119 -1.28 4.51 9.94
N SER A 120 -1.23 4.18 11.23
CA SER A 120 -1.03 5.17 12.29
C SER A 120 0.36 5.80 12.28
N SER A 121 1.41 5.03 11.96
CA SER A 121 2.77 5.55 11.88
C SER A 121 2.99 6.36 10.60
N PHE A 122 2.47 5.88 9.46
CA PHE A 122 2.53 6.58 8.19
C PHE A 122 1.87 7.95 8.29
N TRP A 123 0.64 8.00 8.83
CA TRP A 123 -0.11 9.24 9.01
C TRP A 123 0.65 10.25 9.88
N ARG A 124 1.24 9.80 10.99
CA ARG A 124 1.99 10.68 11.90
C ARG A 124 3.22 11.28 11.22
N THR A 125 3.92 10.50 10.40
CA THR A 125 5.12 10.96 9.67
C THR A 125 4.78 11.90 8.51
N HIS A 126 3.62 11.73 7.88
CA HIS A 126 3.21 12.50 6.69
C HIS A 126 2.07 13.49 6.99
N ALA A 127 1.89 13.89 8.25
CA ALA A 127 0.73 14.66 8.70
C ALA A 127 0.51 15.96 7.89
N GLU A 128 1.59 16.60 7.44
CA GLU A 128 1.53 17.82 6.62
C GLU A 128 0.84 17.59 5.26
N SER A 129 1.07 16.45 4.62
CA SER A 129 0.44 16.10 3.35
C SER A 129 -1.08 15.98 3.47
N PHE A 130 -1.59 15.61 4.65
CA PHE A 130 -3.03 15.52 4.92
C PHE A 130 -3.67 16.88 5.23
N GLN A 131 -2.90 17.88 5.68
CA GLN A 131 -3.42 19.21 6.03
C GLN A 131 -3.61 20.10 4.79
N SER A 132 -2.73 19.97 3.80
CA SER A 132 -2.76 20.74 2.56
C SER A 132 -4.06 20.60 1.76
N ILE A 133 -4.82 19.51 1.96
CA ILE A 133 -6.11 19.26 1.31
C ILE A 133 -7.23 20.16 1.86
N SER A 134 -7.14 20.58 3.13
CA SER A 134 -8.18 21.40 3.77
C SER A 134 -8.13 22.89 3.38
N ALA A 135 -7.08 23.33 2.69
CA ALA A 135 -6.84 24.74 2.37
C ALA A 135 -7.37 25.19 1.00
N ALA A 136 -8.07 24.32 0.25
CA ALA A 136 -8.65 24.71 -1.04
C ALA A 136 -9.66 25.85 -0.84
N PRO A 137 -9.52 27.01 -1.53
CA PRO A 137 -10.39 28.14 -1.34
C PRO A 137 -11.81 27.76 -1.78
N SER A 138 -12.79 28.05 -0.90
CA SER A 138 -14.20 28.01 -1.25
C SER A 138 -14.44 29.01 -2.38
N SER A 139 -14.52 28.52 -3.62
CA SER A 139 -14.99 29.29 -4.75
C SER A 139 -16.42 29.69 -4.44
N LYS A 140 -16.62 30.94 -4.00
CA LYS A 140 -17.94 31.52 -3.81
C LYS A 140 -18.65 31.53 -5.17
N LEU A 141 -19.77 30.82 -5.23
CA LEU A 141 -20.84 31.03 -6.21
C LEU A 141 -21.44 32.43 -6.04
#